data_AF-C5DUC3-F1
#
_entry.id   AF-C5DUC3-F1
#
_cell.length_a   1.000
_cell.length_b   1.000
_cell.length_c   1.000
_cell.angle_alpha   90.00
_cell.angle_beta   90.00
_cell.angle_gamma   90.00
#
_symmetry.space_group_name_H-M   'P 1'
#
loop_
_entity.id
_entity.type
_entity.pdbx_description
1 polymer ?
#
loop_
_entity_poly.entity_id
_entity_poly.type
_entity_poly.pdbx_seq_one_letter_code
_entity_poly.pdbx_strand_id
1 'polypeptide(L)'
;MDAYGEEFTTGTTSTNDSHTSTTTTTASAGLGRRQRFMNLVKTTKNVYLPSLTSTISQKTESFRSHEEYQPFYNLSLDSDIVFYPTYTTQTDKGYETSVRFVLCAPGNPHSRRNRILLSLCRQYLLPRNVSDMDQEILDAKLNDAFAASDTRSLVSNGSSDNASTMTGGSSISTGTNDAESIHNSMVQNEYETLKERIAGFLERKIVNIPIIVDAFTDEGQGSYETTFVNTDNMGYVETRLRTSFKPKNIRVTVDTPHDFPKVITHEFPTNFIKPQGFGLISDIDDTIKHTGVTGDKRSMFRNVFVQDFSSWDIEGVSRWYRTLSDSRDVDFFYVSNSPMQFYNTLQDYIRANFPWGPMFLKQYSGNLLSSFWSSSADRKLGSINQILKDFPEKKFFLVGDSGEQDFEAYISAFLKYPDQIAGIYIRCCKNSLSDMGLRETEVMQSLNDMIQKEYMGGIKKRSPPAIPRKKPQLTSEQEEMVLKSRPSALNIKQRPVPPNLPPRNAQPPWIDEELTDTQNGYHLYDNFFDKRADQWRHRVYAGLQQLKRVRGEGQVRLMFFTDTELSLESSMQAIGSITK
;
A
#
# COMPACT_ATOMS: atom_id res chain seq x y z
N MET A 1 17.69 -41.64 60.04
CA MET A 1 17.90 -40.25 60.46
C MET A 1 16.89 -39.41 59.71
N ASP A 2 15.60 -39.62 59.94
CA ASP A 2 14.85 -39.32 61.18
C ASP A 2 14.90 -37.81 61.47
N ALA A 3 13.82 -37.11 61.81
CA ALA A 3 12.40 -37.39 61.87
C ALA A 3 11.72 -36.11 62.40
N TYR A 4 10.38 -36.13 62.41
CA TYR A 4 9.44 -35.28 63.20
C TYR A 4 9.29 -33.82 62.73
N GLY A 5 8.11 -33.28 62.41
CA GLY A 5 6.73 -33.66 62.75
C GLY A 5 6.24 -32.85 63.95
N GLU A 6 5.24 -31.98 63.76
CA GLU A 6 4.00 -31.95 64.55
C GLU A 6 3.03 -30.84 64.10
N GLU A 7 1.77 -31.23 64.02
CA GLU A 7 0.55 -30.42 63.94
C GLU A 7 0.16 -29.87 65.32
N PHE A 8 -0.83 -28.96 65.35
CA PHE A 8 -1.95 -28.78 66.30
C PHE A 8 -2.27 -27.27 66.46
N THR A 9 -3.27 -26.72 65.75
CA THR A 9 -4.72 -26.58 66.07
C THR A 9 -5.10 -25.47 67.07
N THR A 10 -6.23 -24.82 66.72
CA THR A 10 -7.22 -24.12 67.58
C THR A 10 -6.78 -22.81 68.21
N GLY A 11 -7.56 -21.72 68.26
CA GLY A 11 -8.95 -21.46 67.94
C GLY A 11 -9.43 -20.28 68.82
N THR A 12 -10.30 -19.41 68.29
CA THR A 12 -11.21 -18.46 69.02
C THR A 12 -10.52 -17.38 69.90
N THR A 13 -10.94 -16.12 70.00
CA THR A 13 -12.29 -15.55 70.17
C THR A 13 -12.20 -14.01 70.12
N SER A 14 -13.30 -13.37 69.68
CA SER A 14 -13.87 -12.08 70.12
C SER A 14 -13.02 -10.79 70.12
N THR A 15 -13.56 -9.73 69.49
CA THR A 15 -14.21 -8.62 70.22
C THR A 15 -15.05 -7.77 69.28
N ASN A 16 -16.21 -7.38 69.80
CA ASN A 16 -17.18 -6.44 69.26
C ASN A 16 -16.55 -5.06 68.97
N ASP A 17 -17.12 -4.33 68.00
CA ASP A 17 -17.69 -3.03 68.32
C ASP A 17 -18.76 -2.62 67.30
N SER A 18 -19.91 -2.25 67.86
CA SER A 18 -21.09 -1.72 67.21
C SER A 18 -21.06 -0.20 67.25
N HIS A 19 -21.30 0.47 66.13
CA HIS A 19 -21.98 1.76 66.16
C HIS A 19 -22.90 1.97 64.95
N THR A 20 -24.02 2.58 65.30
CA THR A 20 -25.32 2.75 64.67
C THR A 20 -25.38 3.73 63.50
N SER A 21 -26.11 3.30 62.47
CA SER A 21 -27.22 3.99 61.78
C SER A 21 -27.00 5.37 61.13
N THR A 22 -27.13 5.41 59.80
CA THR A 22 -27.98 6.43 59.16
C THR A 22 -28.49 5.93 57.80
N THR A 23 -29.82 5.91 57.67
CA THR A 23 -30.58 5.49 56.50
C THR A 23 -30.59 6.59 55.46
N THR A 24 -30.34 6.28 54.19
CA THR A 24 -30.78 7.12 53.06
C THR A 24 -31.25 6.23 51.92
N THR A 25 -32.57 6.24 51.72
CA THR A 25 -33.32 5.57 50.67
C THR A 25 -33.01 6.22 49.32
N THR A 26 -32.50 5.45 48.35
CA THR A 26 -32.57 5.81 46.93
C THR A 26 -32.97 4.61 46.08
N ALA A 27 -33.86 4.89 45.14
CA ALA A 27 -34.69 3.95 44.40
C ALA A 27 -33.90 3.02 43.45
N SER A 28 -34.37 1.78 43.32
CA SER A 28 -33.87 0.78 42.39
C SER A 28 -34.31 1.07 40.96
N ALA A 29 -33.48 1.79 40.20
CA ALA A 29 -33.57 1.79 38.74
C ALA A 29 -33.03 0.44 38.21
N GLY A 30 -33.92 -0.39 37.68
CA GLY A 30 -33.57 -1.69 37.12
C GLY A 30 -32.55 -1.57 35.98
N LEU A 31 -31.42 -2.27 36.11
CA LEU A 31 -30.39 -2.37 35.08
C LEU A 31 -30.97 -2.88 33.76
N GLY A 32 -30.81 -2.11 32.68
CA GLY A 32 -31.27 -2.44 31.33
C GLY A 32 -30.58 -3.68 30.75
N ARG A 33 -31.27 -4.38 29.84
CA ARG A 33 -30.83 -5.66 29.22
C ARG A 33 -29.41 -5.59 28.63
N ARG A 34 -29.01 -4.44 28.07
CA ARG A 34 -27.67 -4.19 27.51
C ARG A 34 -26.56 -4.15 28.58
N GLN A 35 -26.85 -3.59 29.76
CA GLN A 35 -25.90 -3.56 30.87
C GLN A 35 -25.73 -4.93 31.52
N ARG A 36 -26.82 -5.73 31.57
CA ARG A 36 -26.78 -7.12 32.03
C ARG A 36 -25.95 -8.00 31.10
N PHE A 37 -26.07 -7.82 29.79
CA PHE A 37 -25.22 -8.50 28.81
C PHE A 37 -23.75 -8.08 28.91
N MET A 38 -23.45 -6.79 29.07
CA MET A 38 -22.07 -6.32 29.26
C MET A 38 -21.45 -6.80 30.57
N ASN A 39 -22.24 -6.91 31.65
CA ASN A 39 -21.78 -7.51 32.90
C ASN A 39 -21.58 -9.02 32.77
N LEU A 40 -22.41 -9.72 31.99
CA LEU A 40 -22.22 -11.13 31.64
C LEU A 40 -20.93 -11.35 30.81
N VAL A 41 -20.66 -10.50 29.82
CA VAL A 41 -19.44 -10.56 28.98
C VAL A 41 -18.19 -10.19 29.78
N LYS A 42 -18.27 -9.23 30.71
CA LYS A 42 -17.15 -8.88 31.61
C LYS A 42 -16.86 -9.97 32.64
N THR A 43 -17.88 -10.66 33.15
CA THR A 43 -17.70 -11.78 34.09
C THR A 43 -17.22 -13.05 33.39
N THR A 44 -17.64 -13.34 32.15
CA THR A 44 -17.12 -14.49 31.38
C THR A 44 -15.71 -14.27 30.86
N LYS A 45 -15.32 -13.02 30.51
CA LYS A 45 -13.96 -12.68 30.08
C LYS A 45 -12.90 -12.91 31.18
N ASN A 46 -13.26 -12.74 32.45
CA ASN A 46 -12.32 -12.85 33.58
C ASN A 46 -12.34 -14.21 34.29
N VAL A 47 -13.27 -15.11 33.98
CA VAL A 47 -13.42 -16.42 34.67
C VAL A 47 -13.21 -17.63 33.74
N TYR A 48 -13.26 -17.46 32.40
CA TYR A 48 -13.19 -18.61 31.45
C TYR A 48 -12.16 -18.52 30.32
N LEU A 49 -11.14 -17.66 30.42
CA LEU A 49 -10.03 -17.62 29.47
C LEU A 49 -8.66 -17.61 30.17
N PRO A 50 -8.37 -18.67 30.96
CA PRO A 50 -7.06 -19.29 30.80
C PRO A 50 -7.13 -20.82 30.95
N SER A 51 -7.31 -21.56 29.85
CA SER A 51 -6.88 -22.98 29.72
C SER A 51 -7.09 -23.60 28.32
N LEU A 52 -7.74 -22.91 27.36
CA LEU A 52 -7.94 -23.48 26.02
C LEU A 52 -6.68 -23.46 25.14
N THR A 53 -5.75 -22.54 25.36
CA THR A 53 -4.52 -22.45 24.54
C THR A 53 -3.43 -23.44 24.97
N SER A 54 -3.33 -23.78 26.27
CA SER A 54 -2.35 -24.77 26.76
C SER A 54 -2.83 -26.21 26.59
N THR A 55 -4.14 -26.47 26.73
CA THR A 55 -4.69 -27.83 26.61
C THR A 55 -4.76 -28.29 25.15
N ILE A 56 -4.93 -27.37 24.18
CA ILE A 56 -4.93 -27.70 22.75
C ILE A 56 -3.52 -27.91 22.21
N SER A 57 -2.50 -27.23 22.76
CA SER A 57 -1.11 -27.43 22.35
C SER A 57 -0.56 -28.80 22.77
N GLN A 58 -1.02 -29.38 23.88
CA GLN A 58 -0.65 -30.75 24.28
C GLN A 58 -1.47 -31.83 23.57
N LYS A 59 -2.74 -31.57 23.24
CA LYS A 59 -3.57 -32.52 22.47
C LYS A 59 -3.20 -32.59 20.98
N THR A 60 -2.59 -31.54 20.42
CA THR A 60 -2.13 -31.54 19.02
C THR A 60 -0.84 -32.33 18.82
N GLU A 61 -0.03 -32.54 19.87
CA GLU A 61 1.11 -33.46 19.79
C GLU A 61 0.70 -34.93 19.93
N SER A 62 -0.33 -35.25 20.73
CA SER A 62 -0.79 -36.64 20.91
C SER A 62 -1.60 -37.22 19.75
N PHE A 63 -2.06 -36.39 18.81
CA PHE A 63 -2.74 -36.82 17.57
C PHE A 63 -1.80 -36.92 16.36
N ARG A 64 -0.49 -36.68 16.53
CA ARG A 64 0.51 -36.81 15.45
C ARG A 64 0.99 -38.24 15.19
N SER A 65 0.48 -39.23 15.92
CA SER A 65 0.79 -40.64 15.69
C SER A 65 -0.38 -41.34 14.96
N HIS A 66 -0.17 -41.66 13.69
CA HIS A 66 -0.98 -42.53 12.83
C HIS A 66 -2.23 -41.95 12.13
N GLU A 67 -2.10 -40.82 11.44
CA GLU A 67 -2.84 -40.62 10.18
C GLU A 67 -1.84 -40.81 9.03
N GLU A 68 -2.10 -41.78 8.15
CA GLU A 68 -1.35 -41.92 6.89
C GLU A 68 -1.37 -40.59 6.14
N TYR A 69 -0.18 -40.06 5.86
CA TYR A 69 0.03 -38.88 5.01
C TYR A 69 -0.54 -39.16 3.62
N GLN A 70 -1.77 -38.74 3.37
CA GLN A 70 -2.39 -38.76 2.05
C GLN A 70 -2.47 -37.31 1.55
N PRO A 71 -1.47 -36.83 0.78
CA PRO A 71 -1.36 -35.42 0.40
C PRO A 71 -2.54 -34.93 -0.47
N PHE A 72 -3.35 -35.82 -1.03
CA PHE A 72 -4.29 -35.51 -2.10
C PHE A 72 -5.74 -35.21 -1.69
N TYR A 73 -6.12 -35.38 -0.41
CA TYR A 73 -7.51 -35.17 0.05
C TYR A 73 -8.04 -33.74 -0.17
N ASN A 74 -7.16 -32.77 -0.42
CA ASN A 74 -7.53 -31.38 -0.62
C ASN A 74 -7.70 -30.99 -2.10
N LEU A 75 -7.40 -31.86 -3.05
CA LEU A 75 -7.63 -31.59 -4.48
C LEU A 75 -9.10 -31.79 -4.82
N SER A 76 -9.64 -30.87 -5.62
CA SER A 76 -11.01 -30.89 -6.12
C SER A 76 -11.02 -30.64 -7.63
N LEU A 77 -12.10 -31.02 -8.33
CA LEU A 77 -12.21 -30.87 -9.79
C LEU A 77 -12.07 -29.42 -10.28
N ASP A 78 -12.47 -28.48 -9.44
CA ASP A 78 -12.40 -27.03 -9.62
C ASP A 78 -11.07 -26.43 -9.12
N SER A 79 -10.10 -27.26 -8.70
CA SER A 79 -8.76 -26.80 -8.38
C SER A 79 -8.06 -26.28 -9.64
N ASP A 80 -7.32 -25.20 -9.46
CA ASP A 80 -6.65 -24.47 -10.53
C ASP A 80 -5.38 -23.74 -10.06
N ILE A 81 -4.53 -23.38 -11.01
CA ILE A 81 -3.27 -22.65 -10.79
C ILE A 81 -3.47 -21.19 -11.16
N VAL A 82 -3.20 -20.30 -10.21
CA VAL A 82 -3.09 -18.86 -10.47
C VAL A 82 -1.61 -18.49 -10.51
N PHE A 83 -1.13 -18.16 -11.70
CA PHE A 83 0.27 -17.80 -11.94
C PHE A 83 0.52 -16.31 -11.70
N TYR A 84 1.65 -16.01 -11.06
CA TYR A 84 2.14 -14.66 -10.83
C TYR A 84 3.37 -14.44 -11.71
N PRO A 85 3.22 -13.79 -12.88
CA PRO A 85 4.30 -13.40 -13.77
C PRO A 85 5.47 -12.75 -13.02
N THR A 86 6.64 -13.21 -13.40
CA THR A 86 7.95 -12.89 -12.85
C THR A 86 8.84 -12.49 -14.03
N TYR A 87 10.10 -12.91 -14.01
CA TYR A 87 11.05 -12.67 -15.07
C TYR A 87 12.06 -13.79 -15.18
N THR A 88 12.66 -13.85 -16.36
CA THR A 88 13.89 -14.56 -16.68
C THR A 88 14.98 -13.53 -16.92
N THR A 89 16.15 -13.74 -16.33
CA THR A 89 17.33 -12.92 -16.58
C THR A 89 18.52 -13.81 -16.95
N GLN A 90 19.51 -13.22 -17.63
CA GLN A 90 20.75 -13.90 -17.95
C GLN A 90 21.77 -13.68 -16.82
N THR A 91 22.50 -14.73 -16.50
CA THR A 91 23.57 -14.77 -15.50
C THR A 91 24.84 -15.35 -16.13
N ASP A 92 25.96 -15.31 -15.42
CA ASP A 92 27.22 -15.93 -15.87
C ASP A 92 27.11 -17.44 -16.11
N LYS A 93 26.10 -18.10 -15.52
CA LYS A 93 25.90 -19.56 -15.56
C LYS A 93 24.75 -19.99 -16.47
N GLY A 94 24.21 -19.10 -17.29
CA GLY A 94 23.06 -19.35 -18.16
C GLY A 94 21.91 -18.41 -17.84
N TYR A 95 20.69 -18.93 -17.76
CA TYR A 95 19.48 -18.17 -17.48
C TYR A 95 18.91 -18.59 -16.13
N GLU A 96 18.37 -17.63 -15.39
CA GLU A 96 17.63 -17.89 -14.17
C GLU A 96 16.21 -17.34 -14.33
N THR A 97 15.22 -18.20 -14.10
CA THR A 97 13.80 -17.88 -14.17
C THR A 97 13.19 -18.02 -12.79
N SER A 98 12.68 -16.92 -12.24
CA SER A 98 11.82 -16.96 -11.06
C SER A 98 10.44 -17.46 -11.49
N VAL A 99 9.83 -18.37 -10.75
CA VAL A 99 8.50 -18.92 -11.02
C VAL A 99 7.68 -18.81 -9.74
N ARG A 100 6.51 -18.15 -9.83
CA ARG A 100 5.59 -17.96 -8.71
C ARG A 100 4.17 -18.26 -9.11
N PHE A 101 3.46 -19.02 -8.29
CA PHE A 101 2.05 -19.33 -8.49
C PHE A 101 1.41 -19.76 -7.18
N VAL A 102 0.09 -19.89 -7.18
CA VAL A 102 -0.69 -20.50 -6.09
C VAL A 102 -1.60 -21.59 -6.67
N LEU A 103 -1.72 -22.69 -5.94
CA LEU A 103 -2.72 -23.71 -6.19
C LEU A 103 -3.93 -23.46 -5.28
N CYS A 104 -5.09 -23.27 -5.88
CA CYS A 104 -6.31 -22.94 -5.15
C CYS A 104 -7.55 -23.55 -5.81
N ALA A 105 -8.66 -23.55 -5.09
CA ALA A 105 -9.99 -23.86 -5.61
C ALA A 105 -10.97 -22.76 -5.20
N PRO A 106 -12.07 -22.58 -5.93
CA PRO A 106 -13.19 -21.75 -5.50
C PRO A 106 -13.59 -22.05 -4.05
N GLY A 107 -13.76 -21.00 -3.25
CA GLY A 107 -14.26 -21.15 -1.89
C GLY A 107 -15.72 -21.55 -1.87
N ASN A 108 -16.12 -22.33 -0.87
CA ASN A 108 -17.54 -22.64 -0.65
C ASN A 108 -18.29 -21.35 -0.27
N PRO A 109 -19.24 -20.84 -1.08
CA PRO A 109 -19.98 -19.61 -0.76
C PRO A 109 -20.84 -19.72 0.50
N HIS A 110 -21.21 -20.94 0.88
CA HIS A 110 -22.01 -21.25 2.07
C HIS A 110 -21.18 -21.47 3.33
N SER A 111 -19.84 -21.50 3.21
CA SER A 111 -18.97 -21.59 4.38
C SER A 111 -19.28 -20.44 5.33
N ARG A 112 -19.19 -20.70 6.65
CA ARG A 112 -19.46 -19.66 7.66
C ARG A 112 -18.60 -18.42 7.42
N ARG A 113 -17.32 -18.63 7.09
CA ARG A 113 -16.37 -17.56 6.79
C ARG A 113 -16.81 -16.74 5.57
N ASN A 114 -17.08 -17.38 4.43
CA ASN A 114 -17.43 -16.67 3.20
C ASN A 114 -18.80 -15.98 3.30
N ARG A 115 -19.77 -16.58 3.99
CA ARG A 115 -21.05 -15.92 4.31
C ARG A 115 -20.86 -14.66 5.15
N ILE A 116 -20.01 -14.71 6.17
CA ILE A 116 -19.71 -13.54 7.00
C ILE A 116 -18.99 -12.48 6.16
N LEU A 117 -17.95 -12.85 5.40
CA LEU A 117 -17.18 -11.92 4.58
C LEU A 117 -18.06 -11.21 3.56
N LEU A 118 -18.88 -11.95 2.81
CA LEU A 118 -19.82 -11.39 1.83
C LEU A 118 -20.86 -10.49 2.49
N SER A 119 -21.38 -10.88 3.67
CA SER A 119 -22.33 -10.06 4.43
C SER A 119 -21.71 -8.74 4.88
N LEU A 120 -20.47 -8.77 5.38
CA LEU A 120 -19.73 -7.57 5.79
C LEU A 120 -19.44 -6.69 4.58
N CYS A 121 -18.95 -7.25 3.47
CA CYS A 121 -18.68 -6.50 2.23
C CYS A 121 -19.96 -5.82 1.69
N ARG A 122 -21.13 -6.49 1.74
CA ARG A 122 -22.42 -5.86 1.40
C ARG A 122 -22.76 -4.68 2.30
N GLN A 123 -22.43 -4.74 3.60
CA GLN A 123 -22.65 -3.62 4.52
C GLN A 123 -21.80 -2.38 4.15
N TYR A 124 -20.65 -2.56 3.50
CA TYR A 124 -19.83 -1.47 2.95
C TYR A 124 -20.41 -0.83 1.68
N LEU A 125 -21.46 -1.39 1.09
CA LEU A 125 -22.21 -0.78 -0.02
C LEU A 125 -23.38 0.08 0.46
N LEU A 126 -24.02 -0.27 1.59
CA LEU A 126 -25.25 0.39 2.06
C LEU A 126 -25.04 1.84 2.56
N PRO A 127 -25.69 2.88 1.98
CA PRO A 127 -25.60 4.24 2.47
C PRO A 127 -26.21 4.32 3.88
N ARG A 128 -25.37 4.39 4.92
CA ARG A 128 -25.81 4.51 6.31
C ARG A 128 -25.08 5.66 6.99
N ASN A 129 -25.83 6.44 7.76
CA ASN A 129 -25.28 7.27 8.84
C ASN A 129 -24.89 6.33 9.98
N VAL A 130 -23.72 5.71 9.89
CA VAL A 130 -23.18 4.82 10.93
C VAL A 130 -22.44 5.68 11.95
N SER A 131 -22.60 5.40 13.24
CA SER A 131 -21.77 6.07 14.26
C SER A 131 -20.31 5.62 14.13
N ASP A 132 -19.34 6.49 14.42
CA ASP A 132 -17.90 6.16 14.32
C ASP A 132 -17.54 4.84 15.04
N MET A 133 -18.19 4.59 16.18
CA MET A 133 -17.98 3.35 16.95
C MET A 133 -18.49 2.09 16.26
N ASP A 134 -19.64 2.16 15.58
CA ASP A 134 -20.19 1.02 14.83
C ASP A 134 -19.32 0.73 13.59
N GLN A 135 -18.71 1.76 13.01
CA GLN A 135 -17.82 1.67 11.86
C GLN A 135 -16.49 0.99 12.24
N GLU A 136 -15.90 1.35 13.38
CA GLU A 136 -14.69 0.71 13.89
C GLU A 136 -14.89 -0.79 14.20
N ILE A 137 -16.03 -1.16 14.78
CA ILE A 137 -16.40 -2.56 15.01
C ILE A 137 -16.56 -3.32 13.69
N LEU A 138 -17.15 -2.68 12.68
CA LEU A 138 -17.34 -3.28 11.38
C LEU A 138 -15.99 -3.54 10.68
N ASP A 139 -15.08 -2.56 10.72
CA ASP A 139 -13.73 -2.69 10.17
C ASP A 139 -12.96 -3.84 10.82
N ALA A 140 -13.01 -3.94 12.16
CA ALA A 140 -12.33 -5.00 12.89
C ALA A 140 -12.83 -6.39 12.44
N LYS A 141 -14.15 -6.55 12.34
CA LYS A 141 -14.77 -7.80 11.87
C LYS A 141 -14.43 -8.13 10.42
N LEU A 142 -14.37 -7.12 9.55
CA LEU A 142 -14.02 -7.30 8.14
C LEU A 142 -12.56 -7.76 8.00
N ASN A 143 -11.64 -7.10 8.73
CA ASN A 143 -10.22 -7.48 8.75
C ASN A 143 -10.02 -8.89 9.29
N ASP A 144 -10.72 -9.27 10.37
CA ASP A 144 -10.70 -10.62 10.91
C ASP A 144 -11.22 -11.65 9.90
N ALA A 145 -12.27 -11.31 9.15
CA ALA A 145 -12.85 -12.19 8.13
C ALA A 145 -11.90 -12.42 6.94
N PHE A 146 -11.18 -11.38 6.48
CA PHE A 146 -10.15 -11.49 5.45
C PHE A 146 -8.93 -12.27 5.93
N ALA A 147 -8.55 -12.15 7.20
CA ALA A 147 -7.41 -12.86 7.79
C ALA A 147 -7.70 -14.32 8.15
N ALA A 148 -8.97 -14.71 8.31
CA ALA A 148 -9.34 -16.09 8.56
C ALA A 148 -8.93 -16.99 7.37
N SER A 149 -8.38 -18.17 7.64
CA SER A 149 -8.07 -19.19 6.62
C SER A 149 -9.16 -20.25 6.57
N ASP A 150 -9.51 -20.71 5.37
CA ASP A 150 -10.37 -21.88 5.16
C ASP A 150 -9.73 -23.19 5.65
N THR A 151 -8.42 -23.25 5.87
CA THR A 151 -7.76 -24.47 6.39
C THR A 151 -8.25 -24.88 7.78
N ARG A 152 -8.87 -23.97 8.54
CA ARG A 152 -9.52 -24.26 9.83
C ARG A 152 -10.93 -24.82 9.69
N SER A 153 -11.56 -24.81 8.51
CA SER A 153 -12.93 -25.27 8.33
C SER A 153 -13.08 -26.78 8.16
N LEU A 154 -11.99 -27.54 8.21
CA LEU A 154 -12.04 -29.00 8.20
C LEU A 154 -12.57 -29.59 9.53
N VAL A 155 -12.73 -28.76 10.58
CA VAL A 155 -13.20 -29.22 11.90
C VAL A 155 -14.28 -28.29 12.47
N SER A 156 -15.45 -28.19 11.82
CA SER A 156 -16.70 -27.89 12.54
C SER A 156 -17.94 -28.26 11.72
N ASN A 157 -18.27 -29.55 11.66
CA ASN A 157 -19.66 -29.96 11.52
C ASN A 157 -20.29 -29.92 12.91
N GLY A 158 -21.13 -28.92 13.17
CA GLY A 158 -21.93 -28.86 14.40
C GLY A 158 -22.10 -27.45 14.93
N SER A 159 -23.20 -26.80 14.54
CA SER A 159 -24.02 -25.83 15.29
C SER A 159 -24.59 -24.79 14.34
N SER A 160 -25.90 -24.89 14.12
CA SER A 160 -26.73 -23.93 13.42
C SER A 160 -26.80 -22.63 14.21
N ASP A 161 -25.80 -21.77 14.07
CA ASP A 161 -25.90 -20.39 14.53
C ASP A 161 -26.55 -19.57 13.41
N ASN A 162 -27.83 -19.28 13.59
CA ASN A 162 -28.54 -18.26 12.83
C ASN A 162 -27.83 -16.91 13.04
N ALA A 163 -26.96 -16.56 12.09
CA ALA A 163 -26.53 -15.19 11.92
C ALA A 163 -27.79 -14.39 11.59
N SER A 164 -28.27 -13.62 12.57
CA SER A 164 -29.41 -12.74 12.43
C SER A 164 -29.12 -11.72 11.33
N THR A 165 -29.66 -12.00 10.14
CA THR A 165 -29.92 -11.02 9.11
C THR A 165 -30.78 -9.94 9.75
N MET A 166 -30.22 -8.77 10.00
CA MET A 166 -31.00 -7.58 10.32
C MET A 166 -31.69 -7.12 9.03
N THR A 167 -32.74 -7.85 8.61
CA THR A 167 -33.67 -7.40 7.59
C THR A 167 -34.53 -6.29 8.17
N GLY A 168 -34.00 -5.07 8.18
CA GLY A 168 -34.81 -3.86 8.29
C GLY A 168 -35.43 -3.56 6.93
N GLY A 169 -36.43 -4.35 6.53
CA GLY A 169 -37.25 -4.03 5.36
C GLY A 169 -38.28 -2.98 5.76
N SER A 170 -38.07 -1.73 5.36
CA SER A 170 -39.13 -0.72 5.38
C SER A 170 -40.04 -0.97 4.18
N SER A 171 -41.21 -1.54 4.46
CA SER A 171 -42.35 -1.57 3.54
C SER A 171 -42.94 -0.16 3.42
N ILE A 172 -42.77 0.49 2.26
CA ILE A 172 -43.63 1.60 1.83
C ILE A 172 -43.97 1.40 0.35
N SER A 173 -45.26 1.34 0.07
CA SER A 173 -45.85 1.15 -1.24
C SER A 173 -45.96 2.47 -2.03
N THR A 174 -45.89 2.30 -3.35
CA THR A 174 -46.54 3.10 -4.42
C THR A 174 -46.07 4.54 -4.65
N GLY A 175 -45.25 4.72 -5.70
CA GLY A 175 -45.20 5.94 -6.50
C GLY A 175 -43.82 6.28 -7.06
N THR A 176 -43.71 6.22 -8.40
CA THR A 176 -42.61 6.69 -9.30
C THR A 176 -41.55 5.67 -9.73
N ASN A 177 -41.70 5.33 -11.01
CA ASN A 177 -40.93 4.44 -11.85
C ASN A 177 -39.57 5.05 -12.26
N ASP A 178 -38.68 4.18 -12.74
CA ASP A 178 -37.33 4.44 -13.28
C ASP A 178 -36.20 4.67 -12.26
N ALA A 179 -36.33 5.59 -11.30
CA ALA A 179 -35.22 5.90 -10.38
C ALA A 179 -34.87 4.75 -9.41
N GLU A 180 -35.88 4.03 -8.91
CA GLU A 180 -35.70 2.90 -7.98
C GLU A 180 -35.16 1.65 -8.70
N SER A 181 -35.56 1.45 -9.97
CA SER A 181 -35.01 0.39 -10.83
C SER A 181 -33.54 0.65 -11.18
N ILE A 182 -33.21 1.91 -11.53
CA ILE A 182 -31.83 2.34 -11.80
C ILE A 182 -30.96 2.16 -10.56
N HIS A 183 -31.44 2.58 -9.38
CA HIS A 183 -30.70 2.41 -8.12
C HIS A 183 -30.43 0.93 -7.80
N ASN A 184 -31.44 0.06 -7.94
CA ASN A 184 -31.28 -1.38 -7.72
C ASN A 184 -30.31 -2.02 -8.73
N SER A 185 -30.33 -1.59 -10.00
CA SER A 185 -29.40 -2.07 -11.01
C SER A 185 -27.95 -1.63 -10.73
N MET A 186 -27.76 -0.39 -10.26
CA MET A 186 -26.45 0.15 -9.89
C MET A 186 -25.86 -0.60 -8.69
N VAL A 187 -26.66 -0.81 -7.63
CA VAL A 187 -26.23 -1.57 -6.44
C VAL A 187 -25.89 -3.02 -6.80
N GLN A 188 -26.62 -3.64 -7.74
CA GLN A 188 -26.30 -4.97 -8.21
C GLN A 188 -24.98 -5.01 -8.99
N ASN A 189 -24.72 -4.04 -9.87
CA ASN A 189 -23.46 -3.94 -10.60
C ASN A 189 -22.27 -3.70 -9.66
N GLU A 190 -22.43 -2.81 -8.67
CA GLU A 190 -21.44 -2.59 -7.60
C GLU A 190 -21.17 -3.89 -6.84
N TYR A 191 -22.20 -4.69 -6.57
CA TYR A 191 -22.05 -5.96 -5.86
C TYR A 191 -21.36 -7.05 -6.69
N GLU A 192 -21.62 -7.15 -8.00
CA GLU A 192 -20.90 -8.09 -8.87
C GLU A 192 -19.43 -7.69 -9.02
N THR A 193 -19.14 -6.40 -9.21
CA THR A 193 -17.76 -5.87 -9.23
C THR A 193 -17.02 -6.20 -7.94
N LEU A 194 -17.68 -5.97 -6.80
CA LEU A 194 -17.17 -6.32 -5.48
C LEU A 194 -16.88 -7.81 -5.37
N LYS A 195 -17.81 -8.67 -5.78
CA LYS A 195 -17.69 -10.13 -5.70
C LYS A 195 -16.53 -10.64 -6.54
N GLU A 196 -16.34 -10.10 -7.75
CA GLU A 196 -15.20 -10.40 -8.62
C GLU A 196 -13.87 -10.00 -7.95
N ARG A 197 -13.78 -8.77 -7.44
CA ARG A 197 -12.55 -8.24 -6.82
C ARG A 197 -12.16 -8.91 -5.50
N ILE A 198 -13.13 -9.46 -4.76
CA ILE A 198 -12.84 -10.23 -3.54
C ILE A 198 -12.69 -11.73 -3.78
N ALA A 199 -12.83 -12.21 -5.02
CA ALA A 199 -12.83 -13.65 -5.32
C ALA A 199 -11.57 -14.35 -4.79
N GLY A 200 -10.38 -13.74 -4.97
CA GLY A 200 -9.12 -14.27 -4.46
C GLY A 200 -9.06 -14.43 -2.93
N PHE A 201 -9.87 -13.70 -2.18
CA PHE A 201 -9.99 -13.83 -0.72
C PHE A 201 -10.96 -14.94 -0.31
N LEU A 202 -11.92 -15.27 -1.16
CA LEU A 202 -12.89 -16.33 -0.94
C LEU A 202 -12.30 -17.71 -1.24
N GLU A 203 -11.28 -17.79 -2.09
CA GLU A 203 -10.62 -19.04 -2.49
C GLU A 203 -10.11 -19.89 -1.32
N ARG A 204 -10.22 -21.21 -1.51
CA ARG A 204 -9.59 -22.23 -0.67
C ARG A 204 -8.20 -22.53 -1.22
N LYS A 205 -7.16 -22.39 -0.39
CA LYS A 205 -5.78 -22.67 -0.79
C LYS A 205 -5.44 -24.16 -0.58
N ILE A 206 -4.68 -24.73 -1.52
CA ILE A 206 -4.39 -26.17 -1.56
C ILE A 206 -2.90 -26.39 -1.26
N VAL A 207 -2.65 -26.97 -0.09
CA VAL A 207 -1.32 -27.05 0.54
C VAL A 207 -0.69 -28.42 0.36
N ASN A 208 0.64 -28.48 0.40
CA ASN A 208 1.45 -29.71 0.37
C ASN A 208 1.21 -30.63 -0.83
N ILE A 209 0.85 -30.07 -1.99
CA ILE A 209 0.70 -30.83 -3.24
C ILE A 209 2.02 -30.78 -4.03
N PRO A 210 2.55 -31.91 -4.52
CA PRO A 210 3.69 -31.91 -5.41
C PRO A 210 3.33 -31.31 -6.78
N ILE A 211 4.24 -30.51 -7.31
CA ILE A 211 4.09 -29.77 -8.55
C ILE A 211 5.36 -29.97 -9.37
N ILE A 212 5.16 -30.21 -10.66
CA ILE A 212 6.20 -30.30 -11.67
C ILE A 212 6.26 -28.94 -12.37
N VAL A 213 7.42 -28.31 -12.35
CA VAL A 213 7.67 -27.03 -13.03
C VAL A 213 8.72 -27.26 -14.10
N ASP A 214 8.34 -26.95 -15.32
CA ASP A 214 9.14 -27.17 -16.50
C ASP A 214 9.46 -25.86 -17.19
N ALA A 215 10.71 -25.66 -17.58
CA ALA A 215 11.16 -24.54 -18.41
C ALA A 215 11.61 -25.05 -19.77
N PHE A 216 11.11 -24.47 -20.85
CA PHE A 216 11.41 -24.96 -22.20
C PHE A 216 11.36 -23.90 -23.29
N THR A 217 11.95 -24.22 -24.43
CA THR A 217 12.02 -23.35 -25.62
C THR A 217 10.86 -23.60 -26.57
N ASP A 218 10.76 -24.81 -27.10
CA ASP A 218 9.71 -25.26 -28.01
C ASP A 218 9.23 -26.64 -27.54
N GLU A 219 7.91 -26.89 -27.56
CA GLU A 219 7.35 -28.14 -27.07
C GLU A 219 7.91 -29.35 -27.85
N GLY A 220 8.36 -30.39 -27.13
CA GLY A 220 8.72 -31.70 -27.68
C GLY A 220 10.03 -31.79 -28.49
N GLN A 221 10.56 -30.67 -29.00
CA GLN A 221 11.80 -30.63 -29.79
C GLN A 221 12.84 -29.61 -29.27
N GLY A 222 12.47 -28.79 -28.29
CA GLY A 222 13.36 -27.80 -27.68
C GLY A 222 14.17 -28.32 -26.49
N SER A 223 15.09 -27.49 -26.00
CA SER A 223 15.72 -27.70 -24.70
C SER A 223 14.69 -27.57 -23.58
N TYR A 224 14.83 -28.40 -22.54
CA TYR A 224 13.88 -28.57 -21.45
C TYR A 224 14.62 -28.75 -20.13
N GLU A 225 14.09 -28.21 -19.04
CA GLU A 225 14.59 -28.39 -17.67
C GLU A 225 13.39 -28.55 -16.74
N THR A 226 13.44 -29.52 -15.82
CA THR A 226 12.34 -29.83 -14.89
C THR A 226 12.79 -29.67 -13.45
N THR A 227 11.92 -29.12 -12.61
CA THR A 227 12.10 -29.04 -11.17
C THR A 227 10.83 -29.48 -10.46
N PHE A 228 10.98 -30.19 -9.35
CA PHE A 228 9.87 -30.64 -8.52
C PHE A 228 9.79 -29.79 -7.26
N VAL A 229 8.61 -29.28 -6.94
CA VAL A 229 8.34 -28.40 -5.80
C VAL A 229 7.02 -28.77 -5.15
N ASN A 230 6.83 -28.41 -3.89
CA ASN A 230 5.56 -28.61 -3.21
C ASN A 230 4.92 -27.26 -2.91
N THR A 231 3.59 -27.21 -2.98
CA THR A 231 2.87 -26.03 -2.47
C THR A 231 3.09 -25.88 -0.97
N ASP A 232 3.33 -24.66 -0.52
CA ASP A 232 3.56 -24.36 0.89
C ASP A 232 2.28 -24.50 1.73
N ASN A 233 2.36 -24.16 3.02
CA ASN A 233 1.23 -24.17 3.96
C ASN A 233 0.12 -23.15 3.63
N MET A 234 0.29 -22.37 2.57
CA MET A 234 -0.65 -21.38 2.05
C MET A 234 -1.01 -21.63 0.58
N GLY A 235 -0.56 -22.75 0.01
CA GLY A 235 -0.80 -23.15 -1.38
C GLY A 235 0.10 -22.45 -2.40
N TYR A 236 1.05 -21.63 -1.96
CA TYR A 236 1.96 -20.87 -2.82
C TYR A 236 3.22 -21.67 -3.15
N VAL A 237 3.78 -21.36 -4.31
CA VAL A 237 5.11 -21.82 -4.72
C VAL A 237 5.88 -20.60 -5.21
N GLU A 238 7.10 -20.46 -4.71
CA GLU A 238 8.13 -19.60 -5.28
C GLU A 238 9.39 -20.42 -5.46
N THR A 239 9.86 -20.54 -6.70
CA THR A 239 11.06 -21.31 -7.05
C THR A 239 11.88 -20.61 -8.12
N ARG A 240 13.16 -20.97 -8.24
CA ARG A 240 14.08 -20.46 -9.26
C ARG A 240 14.61 -21.63 -10.08
N LEU A 241 14.36 -21.58 -11.38
CA LEU A 241 14.88 -22.55 -12.34
C LEU A 241 16.12 -21.98 -13.00
N ARG A 242 17.17 -22.80 -13.13
CA ARG A 242 18.39 -22.43 -13.84
C ARG A 242 18.52 -23.28 -15.08
N THR A 243 18.68 -22.64 -16.22
CA THR A 243 18.75 -23.30 -17.52
C THR A 243 19.96 -22.84 -18.30
N SER A 244 20.55 -23.73 -19.10
CA SER A 244 21.64 -23.38 -20.03
C SER A 244 21.16 -22.65 -21.29
N PHE A 245 19.85 -22.63 -21.51
CA PHE A 245 19.16 -22.00 -22.63
C PHE A 245 18.18 -20.94 -22.14
N LYS A 246 17.80 -19.99 -23.00
CA LYS A 246 16.76 -18.99 -22.69
C LYS A 246 15.39 -19.66 -22.80
N PRO A 247 14.66 -19.93 -21.70
CA PRO A 247 13.33 -20.50 -21.80
C PRO A 247 12.39 -19.50 -22.49
N LYS A 248 11.43 -20.02 -23.26
CA LYS A 248 10.32 -19.23 -23.79
C LYS A 248 9.08 -19.39 -22.93
N ASN A 249 8.81 -20.61 -22.46
CA ASN A 249 7.62 -20.94 -21.69
C ASN A 249 7.96 -21.69 -20.41
N ILE A 250 7.07 -21.57 -19.43
CA ILE A 250 7.02 -22.36 -18.20
C ILE A 250 5.73 -23.17 -18.22
N ARG A 251 5.82 -24.48 -17.96
CA ARG A 251 4.65 -25.32 -17.71
C ARG A 251 4.63 -25.73 -16.25
N VAL A 252 3.47 -25.56 -15.62
CA VAL A 252 3.22 -25.96 -14.24
C VAL A 252 2.18 -27.07 -14.27
N THR A 253 2.55 -28.25 -13.78
CA THR A 253 1.68 -29.43 -13.75
C THR A 253 1.53 -29.91 -12.32
N VAL A 254 0.29 -30.04 -11.87
CA VAL A 254 0.00 -30.66 -10.57
C VAL A 254 0.24 -32.15 -10.68
N ASP A 255 1.05 -32.70 -9.78
CA ASP A 255 1.23 -34.15 -9.69
C ASP A 255 -0.02 -34.74 -9.02
N THR A 256 -0.94 -35.26 -9.83
CA THR A 256 -2.22 -35.80 -9.38
C THR A 256 -2.15 -37.32 -9.27
N PRO A 257 -2.89 -37.94 -8.33
CA PRO A 257 -3.03 -39.39 -8.26
C PRO A 257 -3.53 -40.00 -9.58
N HIS A 258 -3.18 -41.26 -9.81
CA HIS A 258 -3.57 -41.99 -11.04
C HIS A 258 -5.10 -42.05 -11.25
N ASP A 259 -5.88 -42.08 -10.17
CA ASP A 259 -7.34 -42.12 -10.20
C ASP A 259 -8.01 -40.73 -10.19
N PHE A 260 -7.23 -39.65 -10.13
CA PHE A 260 -7.76 -38.31 -10.18
C PHE A 260 -8.22 -37.98 -11.62
N PRO A 261 -9.48 -37.60 -11.83
CA PRO A 261 -10.11 -37.57 -13.16
C PRO A 261 -9.68 -36.39 -14.06
N LYS A 262 -8.81 -35.48 -13.58
CA LYS A 262 -8.45 -34.24 -14.28
C LYS A 262 -6.96 -33.96 -14.18
N VAL A 263 -6.29 -33.78 -15.32
CA VAL A 263 -4.94 -33.21 -15.35
C VAL A 263 -5.04 -31.69 -15.17
N ILE A 264 -4.33 -31.15 -14.18
CA ILE A 264 -4.25 -29.70 -13.95
C ILE A 264 -2.87 -29.25 -14.41
N THR A 265 -2.81 -28.65 -15.59
CA THR A 265 -1.57 -28.13 -16.18
C THR A 265 -1.83 -26.80 -16.86
N HIS A 266 -0.90 -25.86 -16.73
CA HIS A 266 -0.94 -24.57 -17.41
C HIS A 266 0.43 -24.18 -17.95
N GLU A 267 0.43 -23.52 -19.09
CA GLU A 267 1.62 -22.97 -19.73
C GLU A 267 1.57 -21.44 -19.70
N PHE A 268 2.71 -20.83 -19.37
CA PHE A 268 2.88 -19.40 -19.24
C PHE A 268 4.12 -18.94 -20.00
N PRO A 269 4.05 -17.82 -20.75
CA PRO A 269 5.22 -17.25 -21.38
C PRO A 269 6.16 -16.67 -20.32
N THR A 270 7.46 -16.79 -20.56
CA THR A 270 8.49 -16.14 -19.76
C THR A 270 8.64 -14.68 -20.18
N ASN A 271 8.88 -13.81 -19.21
CA ASN A 271 9.23 -12.41 -19.47
C ASN A 271 10.75 -12.25 -19.34
N PHE A 272 11.46 -12.03 -20.45
CA PHE A 272 12.92 -11.85 -20.41
C PHE A 272 13.28 -10.40 -20.17
N ILE A 273 14.01 -10.15 -19.08
CA ILE A 273 14.54 -8.83 -18.73
C ILE A 273 16.06 -8.83 -18.92
N LYS A 274 16.58 -7.79 -19.57
CA LYS A 274 18.03 -7.66 -19.82
C LYS A 274 18.77 -7.41 -18.50
N PRO A 275 19.96 -8.01 -18.28
CA PRO A 275 20.72 -7.79 -17.05
C PRO A 275 21.21 -6.35 -16.87
N GLN A 276 21.45 -5.64 -17.98
CA GLN A 276 21.90 -4.25 -18.02
C GLN A 276 20.77 -3.28 -18.41
N GLY A 277 21.09 -1.98 -18.45
CA GLY A 277 20.19 -0.92 -18.87
C GLY A 277 19.50 -0.26 -17.68
N PHE A 278 18.26 0.19 -17.88
CA PHE A 278 17.49 0.88 -16.85
C PHE A 278 16.29 0.03 -16.41
N GLY A 279 15.89 0.20 -15.16
CA GLY A 279 14.66 -0.34 -14.61
C GLY A 279 13.96 0.70 -13.74
N LEU A 280 12.67 0.51 -13.51
CA LEU A 280 11.88 1.30 -12.59
C LEU A 280 11.16 0.36 -11.64
N ILE A 281 11.41 0.52 -10.34
CA ILE A 281 10.69 -0.17 -9.27
C ILE A 281 9.65 0.80 -8.74
N SER A 282 8.38 0.51 -9.00
CA SER A 282 7.24 1.32 -8.60
C SER A 282 6.49 0.65 -7.46
N ASP A 283 6.13 1.42 -6.44
CA ASP A 283 4.98 1.09 -5.62
C ASP A 283 3.67 1.24 -6.45
N ILE A 284 2.56 0.68 -5.95
CA ILE A 284 1.25 0.72 -6.62
C ILE A 284 0.30 1.69 -5.92
N ASP A 285 -0.05 1.38 -4.68
CA ASP A 285 -1.15 2.02 -3.97
C ASP A 285 -0.75 3.45 -3.56
N ASP A 286 -1.56 4.43 -3.94
CA ASP A 286 -1.27 5.85 -3.84
C ASP A 286 0.03 6.31 -4.54
N THR A 287 0.71 5.46 -5.32
CA THR A 287 1.82 5.85 -6.21
C THR A 287 1.38 5.98 -7.67
N ILE A 288 0.77 4.92 -8.21
CA ILE A 288 0.23 4.89 -9.59
C ILE A 288 -1.30 4.75 -9.59
N LYS A 289 -1.88 4.39 -8.44
CA LYS A 289 -3.29 4.04 -8.27
C LYS A 289 -3.86 4.75 -7.06
N HIS A 290 -4.83 5.65 -7.19
CA HIS A 290 -5.51 6.24 -6.04
C HIS A 290 -6.31 5.17 -5.27
N THR A 291 -5.93 4.94 -4.01
CA THR A 291 -6.73 4.14 -3.05
C THR A 291 -7.55 5.04 -2.14
N GLY A 292 -6.99 6.20 -1.77
CA GLY A 292 -7.55 7.09 -0.77
C GLY A 292 -7.32 6.60 0.65
N VAL A 293 -6.12 6.07 0.99
CA VAL A 293 -5.74 5.66 2.36
C VAL A 293 -5.97 6.79 3.37
N THR A 294 -5.93 8.05 2.94
CA THR A 294 -6.18 9.22 3.78
C THR A 294 -7.66 9.59 3.97
N GLY A 295 -8.58 8.84 3.36
CA GLY A 295 -10.03 8.97 3.55
C GLY A 295 -10.56 8.09 4.68
N ASP A 296 -11.88 8.07 4.88
CA ASP A 296 -12.48 7.09 5.79
C ASP A 296 -12.38 5.68 5.17
N LYS A 297 -12.21 4.65 6.01
CA LYS A 297 -11.99 3.27 5.55
C LYS A 297 -13.10 2.75 4.65
N ARG A 298 -14.32 3.27 4.80
CA ARG A 298 -15.46 2.90 3.94
C ARG A 298 -15.30 3.46 2.52
N SER A 299 -14.90 4.72 2.37
CA SER A 299 -14.60 5.27 1.04
C SER A 299 -13.40 4.56 0.41
N MET A 300 -12.35 4.28 1.19
CA MET A 300 -11.22 3.47 0.72
C MET A 300 -11.69 2.10 0.20
N PHE A 301 -12.53 1.39 0.98
CA PHE A 301 -13.08 0.09 0.56
C PHE A 301 -13.87 0.20 -0.75
N ARG A 302 -14.76 1.21 -0.89
CA ARG A 302 -15.53 1.40 -2.12
C ARG A 302 -14.62 1.76 -3.30
N ASN A 303 -13.63 2.62 -3.11
CA ASN A 303 -12.67 2.97 -4.15
C ASN A 303 -11.95 1.71 -4.65
N VAL A 304 -11.46 0.87 -3.74
CA VAL A 304 -10.68 -0.33 -4.08
C VAL A 304 -11.54 -1.45 -4.65
N PHE A 305 -12.72 -1.72 -4.09
CA PHE A 305 -13.47 -2.93 -4.43
C PHE A 305 -14.71 -2.69 -5.30
N VAL A 306 -15.08 -1.43 -5.56
CA VAL A 306 -16.38 -1.13 -6.21
C VAL A 306 -16.22 -0.18 -7.38
N GLN A 307 -15.42 0.88 -7.24
CA GLN A 307 -15.31 1.88 -8.29
C GLN A 307 -14.50 1.40 -9.49
N ASP A 308 -14.81 1.94 -10.67
CA ASP A 308 -14.09 1.69 -11.92
C ASP A 308 -12.63 2.12 -11.85
N PHE A 309 -11.79 1.50 -12.67
CA PHE A 309 -10.37 1.81 -12.77
C PHE A 309 -10.07 3.27 -13.12
N SER A 310 -11.00 3.98 -13.78
CA SER A 310 -10.85 5.41 -14.06
C SER A 310 -10.77 6.26 -12.80
N SER A 311 -11.38 5.83 -11.68
CA SER A 311 -11.28 6.56 -10.41
C SER A 311 -9.93 6.38 -9.71
N TRP A 312 -9.11 5.44 -10.19
CA TRP A 312 -7.78 5.20 -9.68
C TRP A 312 -6.70 6.01 -10.37
N ASP A 313 -7.02 6.64 -11.50
CA ASP A 313 -6.02 7.31 -12.33
C ASP A 313 -5.33 8.46 -11.58
N ILE A 314 -4.01 8.49 -11.69
CA ILE A 314 -3.17 9.58 -11.18
C ILE A 314 -2.58 10.31 -12.38
N GLU A 315 -3.00 11.56 -12.55
CA GLU A 315 -2.75 12.33 -13.76
C GLU A 315 -1.25 12.35 -14.13
N GLY A 316 -0.98 11.90 -15.36
CA GLY A 316 0.34 11.94 -15.99
C GLY A 316 1.34 10.85 -15.57
N VAL A 317 1.07 10.03 -14.54
CA VAL A 317 1.98 8.92 -14.15
C VAL A 317 2.05 7.86 -15.24
N SER A 318 0.89 7.48 -15.81
CA SER A 318 0.84 6.55 -16.95
C SER A 318 1.66 7.05 -18.15
N ARG A 319 1.52 8.34 -18.50
CA ARG A 319 2.27 8.98 -19.58
C ARG A 319 3.78 8.95 -19.30
N TRP A 320 4.19 9.27 -18.08
CA TRP A 320 5.59 9.21 -17.67
C TRP A 320 6.16 7.79 -17.86
N TYR A 321 5.48 6.77 -17.33
CA TYR A 321 5.97 5.39 -17.37
C TYR A 321 6.02 4.85 -18.80
N ARG A 322 4.96 5.06 -19.59
CA ARG A 322 4.95 4.65 -21.01
C ARG A 322 6.04 5.36 -21.82
N THR A 323 6.27 6.65 -21.57
CA THR A 323 7.35 7.37 -22.25
C THR A 323 8.73 6.77 -21.94
N LEU A 324 8.99 6.39 -20.69
CA LEU A 324 10.25 5.73 -20.31
C LEU A 324 10.39 4.34 -20.94
N SER A 325 9.33 3.54 -20.92
CA SER A 325 9.27 2.24 -21.59
C SER A 325 9.61 2.38 -23.08
N ASP A 326 8.85 3.22 -23.79
CA ASP A 326 8.85 3.26 -25.25
C ASP A 326 10.09 3.98 -25.81
N SER A 327 10.58 5.02 -25.13
CA SER A 327 11.70 5.83 -25.65
C SER A 327 13.07 5.43 -25.11
N ARG A 328 13.13 4.71 -23.99
CA ARG A 328 14.40 4.38 -23.29
C ARG A 328 14.55 2.92 -22.90
N ASP A 329 13.63 2.04 -23.29
CA ASP A 329 13.69 0.59 -23.00
C ASP A 329 13.86 0.32 -21.49
N VAL A 330 13.11 1.08 -20.67
CA VAL A 330 13.11 0.92 -19.20
C VAL A 330 12.23 -0.27 -18.84
N ASP A 331 12.78 -1.23 -18.09
CA ASP A 331 12.03 -2.38 -17.57
C ASP A 331 11.26 -2.00 -16.28
N PHE A 332 10.03 -2.47 -16.12
CA PHE A 332 9.16 -2.10 -14.99
C PHE A 332 8.99 -3.24 -14.00
N PHE A 333 9.04 -2.91 -12.70
CA PHE A 333 8.81 -3.82 -11.59
C PHE A 333 7.83 -3.15 -10.62
N TYR A 334 6.80 -3.86 -10.20
CA TYR A 334 5.80 -3.33 -9.27
C TYR A 334 5.94 -4.02 -7.91
N VAL A 335 6.14 -3.27 -6.84
CA VAL A 335 6.32 -3.80 -5.48
C VAL A 335 5.34 -3.10 -4.55
N SER A 336 4.30 -3.80 -4.11
CA SER A 336 3.23 -3.23 -3.30
C SER A 336 2.98 -4.02 -2.01
N ASN A 337 2.51 -3.30 -0.99
CA ASN A 337 2.00 -3.90 0.24
C ASN A 337 0.57 -4.44 0.10
N SER A 338 -0.08 -4.28 -1.06
CA SER A 338 -1.42 -4.85 -1.31
C SER A 338 -1.41 -6.38 -1.16
N PRO A 339 -2.53 -6.99 -0.72
CA PRO A 339 -2.65 -8.45 -0.64
C PRO A 339 -2.50 -9.14 -2.00
N MET A 340 -1.79 -10.27 -2.03
CA MET A 340 -1.67 -11.13 -3.22
C MET A 340 -3.03 -11.57 -3.79
N GLN A 341 -4.06 -11.69 -2.95
CA GLN A 341 -5.43 -12.01 -3.36
C GLN A 341 -6.03 -10.98 -4.31
N PHE A 342 -5.48 -9.75 -4.34
CA PHE A 342 -5.92 -8.67 -5.23
C PHE A 342 -5.14 -8.61 -6.55
N TYR A 343 -4.28 -9.60 -6.80
CA TYR A 343 -3.40 -9.65 -7.96
C TYR A 343 -4.13 -9.49 -9.30
N ASN A 344 -5.21 -10.24 -9.54
CA ASN A 344 -5.91 -10.21 -10.83
C ASN A 344 -6.43 -8.80 -11.15
N THR A 345 -7.03 -8.14 -10.17
CA THR A 345 -7.54 -6.78 -10.33
C THR A 345 -6.42 -5.77 -10.60
N LEU A 346 -5.31 -5.85 -9.87
CA LEU A 346 -4.16 -4.96 -10.09
C LEU A 346 -3.49 -5.23 -11.43
N GLN A 347 -3.40 -6.49 -11.84
CA GLN A 347 -2.84 -6.90 -13.12
C GLN A 347 -3.64 -6.30 -14.28
N ASP A 348 -4.97 -6.35 -14.23
CA ASP A 348 -5.81 -5.78 -15.28
C ASP A 348 -5.70 -4.26 -15.36
N TYR A 349 -5.62 -3.60 -14.21
CA TYR A 349 -5.35 -2.17 -14.14
C TYR A 349 -3.99 -1.79 -14.76
N ILE A 350 -2.93 -2.54 -14.42
CA ILE A 350 -1.58 -2.31 -14.96
C ILE A 350 -1.54 -2.58 -16.46
N ARG A 351 -2.14 -3.67 -16.97
CA ARG A 351 -2.19 -3.93 -18.42
C ARG A 351 -2.84 -2.80 -19.19
N ALA A 352 -3.93 -2.26 -18.67
CA ALA A 352 -4.68 -1.21 -19.33
C ALA A 352 -3.90 0.12 -19.35
N ASN A 353 -3.17 0.44 -18.27
CA ASN A 353 -2.69 1.80 -18.04
C ASN A 353 -1.16 1.97 -18.01
N PHE A 354 -0.38 0.93 -17.73
CA PHE A 354 1.06 1.04 -17.49
C PHE A 354 1.86 0.00 -18.30
N PRO A 355 3.20 0.18 -18.43
CA PRO A 355 4.06 -0.84 -19.00
C PRO A 355 3.97 -2.16 -18.20
N TRP A 356 3.93 -3.28 -18.91
CA TRP A 356 3.85 -4.59 -18.29
C TRP A 356 5.12 -4.90 -17.49
N GLY A 357 4.95 -5.53 -16.33
CA GLY A 357 6.07 -5.89 -15.46
C GLY A 357 5.68 -6.88 -14.36
N PRO A 358 6.65 -7.63 -13.79
CA PRO A 358 6.44 -8.48 -12.63
C PRO A 358 5.89 -7.70 -11.43
N MET A 359 4.98 -8.32 -10.69
CA MET A 359 4.36 -7.74 -9.49
C MET A 359 4.72 -8.52 -8.24
N PHE A 360 5.16 -7.83 -7.20
CA PHE A 360 5.52 -8.36 -5.89
C PHE A 360 4.51 -7.83 -4.89
N LEU A 361 3.57 -8.69 -4.48
CA LEU A 361 2.49 -8.37 -3.57
C LEU A 361 2.69 -9.07 -2.23
N LYS A 362 2.00 -8.58 -1.20
CA LYS A 362 2.12 -9.09 0.15
C LYS A 362 1.36 -10.40 0.35
N GLN A 363 2.06 -11.41 0.83
CA GLN A 363 1.46 -12.63 1.35
C GLN A 363 1.02 -12.40 2.81
N TYR A 364 -0.30 -12.44 3.06
CA TYR A 364 -0.83 -12.34 4.43
C TYR A 364 -0.81 -13.71 5.10
N SER A 365 0.23 -14.00 5.88
CA SER A 365 0.35 -15.26 6.63
C SER A 365 -0.40 -15.20 7.97
N GLY A 366 -1.66 -15.58 7.99
CA GLY A 366 -2.41 -15.88 9.23
C GLY A 366 -2.41 -14.76 10.28
N ASN A 367 -2.37 -15.14 11.58
CA ASN A 367 -2.64 -14.28 12.75
C ASN A 367 -2.21 -12.82 12.55
N LEU A 368 -3.20 -11.92 12.46
CA LEU A 368 -3.09 -10.47 12.27
C LEU A 368 -1.99 -9.82 13.12
N LEU A 369 -1.76 -10.37 14.32
CA LEU A 369 -0.71 -9.93 15.23
C LEU A 369 0.67 -9.98 14.55
N SER A 370 1.07 -11.08 13.91
CA SER A 370 2.40 -11.19 13.26
C SER A 370 2.60 -10.24 12.06
N SER A 371 1.51 -9.93 11.33
CA SER A 371 1.54 -9.00 10.19
C SER A 371 1.64 -7.53 10.61
N PHE A 372 1.31 -7.22 11.87
CA PHE A 372 1.41 -5.88 12.46
C PHE A 372 2.82 -5.53 12.97
N TRP A 373 3.63 -6.54 13.34
CA TRP A 373 4.98 -6.31 13.91
C TRP A 373 6.10 -6.19 12.86
N SER A 374 5.83 -6.51 11.58
CA SER A 374 6.76 -6.19 10.48
C SER A 374 6.44 -4.80 9.93
N SER A 375 7.42 -3.90 9.89
CA SER A 375 7.23 -2.59 9.27
C SER A 375 6.90 -2.78 7.77
N SER A 376 6.07 -1.91 7.20
CA SER A 376 5.82 -1.90 5.74
C SER A 376 7.13 -1.72 4.96
N ALA A 377 8.07 -0.92 5.51
CA ALA A 377 9.39 -0.71 4.94
C ALA A 377 10.21 -2.01 4.82
N ASP A 378 10.35 -2.80 5.89
CA ASP A 378 11.18 -4.01 5.88
C ASP A 378 10.70 -5.05 4.85
N ARG A 379 9.38 -5.08 4.62
CA ARG A 379 8.75 -6.02 3.68
C ARG A 379 8.96 -5.61 2.23
N LYS A 380 8.69 -4.34 1.90
CA LYS A 380 8.92 -3.77 0.56
C LYS A 380 10.41 -3.84 0.20
N LEU A 381 11.28 -3.57 1.19
CA LEU A 381 12.72 -3.64 1.05
C LEU A 381 13.22 -5.07 0.72
N GLY A 382 12.55 -6.12 1.18
CA GLY A 382 12.87 -7.51 0.83
C GLY A 382 12.80 -7.76 -0.69
N SER A 383 11.67 -7.39 -1.30
CA SER A 383 11.46 -7.55 -2.75
C SER A 383 12.37 -6.65 -3.57
N ILE A 384 12.55 -5.38 -3.15
CA ILE A 384 13.49 -4.45 -3.79
C ILE A 384 14.90 -5.02 -3.77
N ASN A 385 15.35 -5.51 -2.60
CA ASN A 385 16.67 -6.11 -2.46
C ASN A 385 16.86 -7.35 -3.34
N GLN A 386 15.81 -8.13 -3.58
CA GLN A 386 15.84 -9.29 -4.46
C GLN A 386 16.01 -8.86 -5.92
N ILE A 387 15.24 -7.87 -6.37
CA ILE A 387 15.37 -7.31 -7.72
C ILE A 387 16.79 -6.75 -7.93
N LEU A 388 17.30 -5.94 -6.99
CA LEU A 388 18.66 -5.36 -7.10
C LEU A 388 19.79 -6.41 -7.07
N LYS A 389 19.55 -7.58 -6.45
CA LYS A 389 20.50 -8.71 -6.51
C LYS A 389 20.46 -9.43 -7.84
N ASP A 390 19.27 -9.57 -8.41
CA ASP A 390 19.06 -10.28 -9.67
C ASP A 390 19.57 -9.47 -10.89
N PHE A 391 19.70 -8.15 -10.76
CA PHE A 391 20.16 -7.24 -11.82
C PHE A 391 21.31 -6.34 -11.36
N PRO A 392 22.49 -6.90 -11.02
CA PRO A 392 23.58 -6.14 -10.39
C PRO A 392 24.15 -5.01 -11.27
N GLU A 393 23.98 -5.10 -12.59
CA GLU A 393 24.47 -4.12 -13.57
C GLU A 393 23.40 -3.11 -14.04
N LYS A 394 22.13 -3.32 -13.69
CA LYS A 394 21.03 -2.43 -14.08
C LYS A 394 20.97 -1.22 -13.16
N LYS A 395 20.54 -0.07 -13.72
CA LYS A 395 20.29 1.16 -12.97
C LYS A 395 18.80 1.35 -12.75
N PHE A 396 18.37 1.61 -11.52
CA PHE A 396 16.98 1.65 -11.10
C PHE A 396 16.54 3.05 -10.68
N PHE A 397 15.34 3.42 -11.13
CA PHE A 397 14.54 4.47 -10.50
C PHE A 397 13.60 3.83 -9.49
N LEU A 398 13.49 4.42 -8.30
CA LEU A 398 12.56 3.99 -7.25
C LEU A 398 11.44 5.04 -7.16
N VAL A 399 10.20 4.62 -7.34
CA VAL A 399 9.04 5.51 -7.34
C VAL A 399 8.02 5.00 -6.33
N GLY A 400 7.68 5.85 -5.37
CA GLY A 400 6.76 5.51 -4.29
C GLY A 400 6.00 6.72 -3.78
N ASP A 401 5.37 6.60 -2.62
CA ASP A 401 4.49 7.62 -2.09
C ASP A 401 4.90 8.14 -0.70
N SER A 402 4.30 9.26 -0.29
CA SER A 402 4.52 9.86 1.03
C SER A 402 3.47 9.45 2.09
N GLY A 403 2.50 8.62 1.73
CA GLY A 403 1.56 7.99 2.67
C GLY A 403 2.18 6.81 3.43
N GLU A 404 3.07 6.05 2.79
CA GLU A 404 3.78 4.93 3.41
C GLU A 404 5.23 5.28 3.83
N GLN A 405 6.07 4.24 4.00
CA GLN A 405 7.49 4.33 4.38
C GLN A 405 8.42 4.10 3.19
N ASP A 406 8.01 4.53 2.00
CA ASP A 406 8.74 4.29 0.75
C ASP A 406 10.05 5.06 0.73
N PHE A 407 10.06 6.29 1.24
CA PHE A 407 11.26 7.08 1.41
C PHE A 407 12.34 6.31 2.19
N GLU A 408 12.03 5.78 3.38
CA GLU A 408 13.00 5.03 4.20
C GLU A 408 13.46 3.75 3.52
N ALA A 409 12.54 3.02 2.88
CA ALA A 409 12.87 1.80 2.15
C ALA A 409 13.85 2.10 1.01
N TYR A 410 13.63 3.18 0.25
CA TYR A 410 14.48 3.56 -0.88
C TYR A 410 15.84 4.12 -0.44
N ILE A 411 15.89 4.88 0.66
CA ILE A 411 17.16 5.26 1.27
C ILE A 411 17.93 4.01 1.70
N SER A 412 17.28 3.07 2.38
CA SER A 412 17.93 1.82 2.81
C SER A 412 18.44 0.98 1.63
N ALA A 413 17.67 0.91 0.54
CA ALA A 413 18.10 0.26 -0.70
C ALA A 413 19.32 0.96 -1.31
N PHE A 414 19.33 2.30 -1.35
CA PHE A 414 20.48 3.08 -1.82
C PHE A 414 21.73 2.83 -0.96
N LEU A 415 21.62 2.80 0.36
CA LEU A 415 22.76 2.56 1.24
C LEU A 415 23.41 1.19 0.98
N LYS A 416 22.62 0.20 0.54
CA LYS A 416 23.08 -1.16 0.26
C LYS A 416 23.57 -1.35 -1.18
N TYR A 417 22.92 -0.70 -2.15
CA TYR A 417 23.24 -0.80 -3.58
C TYR A 417 23.40 0.59 -4.21
N PRO A 418 24.35 1.41 -3.74
CA PRO A 418 24.46 2.81 -4.13
C PRO A 418 24.69 2.99 -5.63
N ASP A 419 25.29 1.98 -6.27
CA ASP A 419 25.69 2.05 -7.67
C ASP A 419 24.53 1.73 -8.60
N GLN A 420 23.49 1.07 -8.09
CA GLN A 420 22.34 0.67 -8.90
C GLN A 420 21.24 1.72 -8.90
N ILE A 421 21.16 2.64 -7.93
CA ILE A 421 20.02 3.56 -7.84
C ILE A 421 20.33 4.88 -8.56
N ALA A 422 19.62 5.15 -9.66
CA ALA A 422 19.75 6.36 -10.47
C ALA A 422 18.88 7.53 -9.95
N GLY A 423 17.75 7.22 -9.31
CA GLY A 423 16.87 8.24 -8.77
C GLY A 423 15.79 7.68 -7.84
N ILE A 424 15.32 8.52 -6.94
CA ILE A 424 14.26 8.27 -5.97
C ILE A 424 13.21 9.37 -6.13
N TYR A 425 11.96 8.98 -6.41
CA TYR A 425 10.84 9.89 -6.63
C TYR A 425 9.71 9.55 -5.67
N ILE A 426 9.32 10.50 -4.83
CA ILE A 426 8.26 10.32 -3.83
C ILE A 426 7.06 11.18 -4.21
N ARG A 427 5.95 10.52 -4.58
CA ARG A 427 4.71 11.21 -4.89
C ARG A 427 4.07 11.75 -3.61
N CYS A 428 3.69 13.02 -3.61
CA CYS A 428 3.04 13.65 -2.48
C CYS A 428 1.54 13.34 -2.49
N CYS A 429 1.12 12.44 -1.59
CA CYS A 429 -0.28 12.09 -1.37
C CYS A 429 -1.03 13.22 -0.64
N LYS A 430 -2.35 13.33 -0.87
CA LYS A 430 -3.17 14.28 -0.12
C LYS A 430 -3.14 13.96 1.37
N ASN A 431 -3.07 14.98 2.22
CA ASN A 431 -2.96 14.89 3.69
C ASN A 431 -1.81 13.99 4.20
N SER A 432 -0.71 13.85 3.46
CA SER A 432 0.41 12.98 3.84
C SER A 432 1.66 13.74 4.30
N LEU A 433 1.80 15.01 3.89
CA LEU A 433 2.94 15.84 4.27
C LEU A 433 2.62 16.82 5.39
N SER A 434 1.36 17.22 5.50
CA SER A 434 0.91 18.30 6.38
C SER A 434 -0.33 17.87 7.17
N ASP A 435 -0.43 18.31 8.42
CA ASP A 435 -1.67 18.22 9.21
C ASP A 435 -2.72 19.25 8.73
N MET A 436 -2.26 20.30 8.04
CA MET A 436 -3.07 21.32 7.38
C MET A 436 -2.98 21.13 5.88
N GLY A 437 -3.87 20.33 5.28
CA GLY A 437 -3.82 19.92 3.87
C GLY A 437 -3.64 21.05 2.84
N LEU A 438 -3.98 22.29 3.17
CA LEU A 438 -3.73 23.46 2.32
C LEU A 438 -2.24 23.82 2.13
N ARG A 439 -1.34 23.32 3.00
CA ARG A 439 0.10 23.62 2.98
C ARG A 439 0.97 22.50 2.42
N GLU A 440 0.39 21.45 1.86
CA GLU A 440 1.18 20.32 1.34
C GLU A 440 2.16 20.72 0.24
N THR A 441 1.75 21.63 -0.65
CA THR A 441 2.62 22.13 -1.71
C THR A 441 3.80 22.93 -1.13
N GLU A 442 3.56 23.74 -0.10
CA GLU A 442 4.61 24.51 0.57
C GLU A 442 5.60 23.60 1.31
N VAL A 443 5.09 22.58 2.01
CA VAL A 443 5.93 21.58 2.68
C VAL A 443 6.77 20.81 1.66
N MET A 444 6.15 20.34 0.57
CA MET A 444 6.86 19.66 -0.52
C MET A 444 7.99 20.52 -1.11
N GLN A 445 7.70 21.79 -1.43
CA GLN A 445 8.71 22.72 -1.93
C GLN A 445 9.85 22.92 -0.91
N SER A 446 9.52 23.08 0.38
CA SER A 446 10.52 23.17 1.44
C SER A 446 11.40 21.91 1.56
N LEU A 447 10.85 20.71 1.36
CA LEU A 447 11.63 19.47 1.33
C LEU A 447 12.55 19.41 0.10
N ASN A 448 12.06 19.80 -1.08
CA ASN A 448 12.89 19.86 -2.30
C ASN A 448 13.99 20.91 -2.20
N ASP A 449 13.72 22.08 -1.61
CA ASP A 449 14.72 23.11 -1.33
C ASP A 449 15.79 22.60 -0.36
N MET A 450 15.39 21.83 0.67
CA MET A 450 16.33 21.16 1.57
C MET A 450 17.20 20.16 0.81
N ILE A 451 16.62 19.31 -0.05
CA ILE A 451 17.37 18.37 -0.88
C ILE A 451 18.37 19.11 -1.77
N GLN A 452 17.95 20.21 -2.41
CA GLN A 452 18.81 20.98 -3.30
C GLN A 452 19.97 21.64 -2.53
N LYS A 453 19.66 22.29 -1.41
CA LYS A 453 20.63 23.05 -0.60
C LYS A 453 21.58 22.11 0.14
N GLU A 454 21.03 21.12 0.82
CA GLU A 454 21.79 20.26 1.70
C GLU A 454 22.46 19.15 0.89
N TYR A 455 21.87 18.57 -0.16
CA TYR A 455 22.41 17.35 -0.77
C TYR A 455 22.91 17.48 -2.21
N MET A 456 22.22 18.21 -3.08
CA MET A 456 22.61 18.33 -4.50
C MET A 456 23.77 19.31 -4.74
N GLY A 457 24.12 20.10 -3.73
CA GLY A 457 25.02 21.23 -3.86
C GLY A 457 24.29 22.43 -4.49
N GLY A 458 24.54 23.63 -3.97
CA GLY A 458 23.91 24.84 -4.48
C GLY A 458 24.19 25.00 -5.98
N ILE A 459 23.14 25.21 -6.78
CA ILE A 459 23.28 25.75 -8.12
C ILE A 459 24.10 27.04 -7.95
N LYS A 460 25.32 27.09 -8.49
CA LYS A 460 25.96 28.38 -8.76
C LYS A 460 24.96 29.15 -9.59
N LYS A 461 24.24 30.12 -9.00
CA LYS A 461 23.28 30.98 -9.71
C LYS A 461 23.96 31.36 -11.02
N ARG A 462 23.47 30.85 -12.15
CA ARG A 462 23.90 31.36 -13.44
C ARG A 462 23.63 32.85 -13.35
N SER A 463 24.67 33.66 -13.46
CA SER A 463 24.54 35.10 -13.54
C SER A 463 23.46 35.37 -14.59
N PRO A 464 22.48 36.24 -14.32
CA PRO A 464 21.56 36.68 -15.36
C PRO A 464 22.38 37.02 -16.60
N PRO A 465 21.94 36.63 -17.83
CA PRO A 465 22.66 37.00 -19.03
C PRO A 465 22.91 38.51 -18.97
N ALA A 466 24.16 38.91 -19.20
CA ALA A 466 24.55 40.30 -19.04
C ALA A 466 23.57 41.18 -19.81
N ILE A 467 22.88 42.08 -19.10
CA ILE A 467 21.98 43.04 -19.73
C ILE A 467 22.80 43.74 -20.82
N PRO A 468 22.38 43.69 -22.10
CA PRO A 468 23.11 44.34 -23.17
C PRO A 468 23.32 45.81 -22.82
N ARG A 469 24.58 46.24 -22.65
CA ARG A 469 24.92 47.60 -22.23
C ARG A 469 24.51 48.66 -23.26
N LYS A 470 24.18 48.25 -24.49
CA LYS A 470 23.72 49.11 -25.58
C LYS A 470 22.38 48.61 -26.07
N LYS A 471 21.44 49.54 -26.27
CA LYS A 471 20.22 49.28 -27.03
C LYS A 471 20.62 48.71 -28.40
N PRO A 472 19.94 47.67 -28.90
CA PRO A 472 20.18 47.19 -30.26
C PRO A 472 20.00 48.35 -31.23
N GLN A 473 20.98 48.58 -32.11
CA GLN A 473 20.79 49.50 -33.22
C GLN A 473 19.94 48.78 -34.27
N LEU A 474 18.78 49.34 -34.56
CA LEU A 474 17.88 48.82 -35.58
C LEU A 474 18.51 49.09 -36.95
N THR A 475 18.40 48.13 -37.87
CA THR A 475 18.74 48.39 -39.27
C THR A 475 17.70 49.31 -39.90
N SER A 476 18.04 49.99 -40.99
CA SER A 476 17.11 50.91 -41.67
C SER A 476 15.80 50.23 -42.10
N GLU A 477 15.85 48.94 -42.46
CA GLU A 477 14.65 48.14 -42.75
C GLU A 477 13.78 47.90 -41.51
N GLN A 478 14.40 47.65 -40.35
CA GLN A 478 13.69 47.46 -39.08
C GLN A 478 13.05 48.76 -38.58
N GLU A 479 13.70 49.91 -38.80
CA GLU A 479 13.13 51.22 -38.50
C GLU A 479 11.90 51.52 -39.37
N GLU A 480 11.94 51.15 -40.66
CA GLU A 480 10.81 51.31 -41.57
C GLU A 480 9.61 50.43 -41.17
N MET A 481 9.86 49.19 -40.73
CA MET A 481 8.82 48.30 -40.20
C MET A 481 8.15 48.87 -38.94
N VAL A 482 8.94 49.44 -38.02
CA VAL A 482 8.43 50.08 -36.79
C VAL A 482 7.61 51.35 -37.11
N LEU A 483 8.02 52.11 -38.13
CA LEU A 483 7.27 53.27 -38.60
C LEU A 483 5.92 52.86 -39.21
N LYS A 484 5.88 51.78 -39.99
CA LYS A 484 4.65 51.23 -40.57
C LYS A 484 3.71 50.61 -39.54
N SER A 485 4.24 50.12 -38.42
CA SER A 485 3.44 49.48 -37.36
C SER A 485 2.83 50.47 -36.34
N ARG A 486 3.13 51.77 -36.43
CA ARG A 486 2.53 52.78 -35.56
C ARG A 486 1.24 53.30 -36.17
N PRO A 487 0.06 53.04 -35.58
CA PRO A 487 -1.19 53.63 -36.07
C PRO A 487 -1.10 55.16 -35.97
N SER A 488 -1.44 55.85 -37.05
CA SER A 488 -1.51 57.32 -37.13
C SER A 488 -2.36 57.87 -35.98
N ALA A 489 -1.71 58.40 -34.96
CA ALA A 489 -2.38 58.95 -33.78
C ALA A 489 -2.97 60.34 -34.12
N LEU A 490 -4.09 60.34 -34.84
CA LEU A 490 -5.00 61.49 -34.93
C LEU A 490 -6.28 61.17 -34.14
N ASN A 491 -6.15 61.12 -32.81
CA ASN A 491 -7.17 61.35 -31.78
C ASN A 491 -6.78 60.61 -30.49
N ILE A 492 -5.86 61.18 -29.71
CA ILE A 492 -5.70 60.79 -28.31
C ILE A 492 -6.37 61.88 -27.48
N LYS A 493 -7.58 61.59 -26.96
CA LYS A 493 -8.13 62.32 -25.81
C LYS A 493 -7.11 62.22 -24.68
N GLN A 494 -6.79 63.34 -24.04
CA GLN A 494 -5.96 63.36 -22.85
C GLN A 494 -6.56 62.40 -21.81
N ARG A 495 -5.75 61.44 -21.32
CA ARG A 495 -6.15 60.58 -20.21
C ARG A 495 -6.34 61.46 -18.97
N PRO A 496 -7.44 61.30 -18.21
CA PRO A 496 -7.62 62.06 -16.98
C PRO A 496 -6.50 61.74 -15.99
N VAL A 497 -5.96 62.78 -15.38
CA VAL A 497 -4.95 62.70 -14.33
C VAL A 497 -5.56 61.95 -13.14
N PRO A 498 -4.90 60.92 -12.58
CA PRO A 498 -5.40 60.25 -11.38
C PRO A 498 -5.46 61.24 -10.20
N PRO A 499 -6.48 61.15 -9.33
CA PRO A 499 -6.60 62.05 -8.19
C PRO A 499 -5.41 61.90 -7.22
N ASN A 500 -5.01 63.02 -6.61
CA ASN A 500 -3.93 63.05 -5.62
C ASN A 500 -4.26 62.13 -4.43
N LEU A 501 -3.29 61.29 -4.06
CA LEU A 501 -3.32 60.52 -2.82
C LEU A 501 -3.36 61.47 -1.61
N PRO A 502 -4.10 61.14 -0.54
CA PRO A 502 -4.11 61.93 0.68
C PRO A 502 -2.72 61.96 1.34
N PRO A 503 -2.36 63.05 2.04
CA PRO A 503 -1.07 63.17 2.70
C PRO A 503 -0.89 62.07 3.77
N ARG A 504 0.27 61.43 3.72
CA ARG A 504 0.73 60.43 4.68
C ARG A 504 0.78 61.06 6.07
N ASN A 505 -0.10 60.62 6.99
CA ASN A 505 0.01 60.98 8.40
C ASN A 505 1.41 60.62 8.90
N ALA A 506 2.10 61.62 9.46
CA ALA A 506 3.40 61.45 10.10
C ALA A 506 3.29 60.40 11.21
N GLN A 507 4.15 59.38 11.16
CA GLN A 507 4.38 58.51 12.31
C GLN A 507 4.98 59.35 13.45
N PRO A 508 4.62 59.10 14.72
CA PRO A 508 5.30 59.71 15.85
C PRO A 508 6.78 59.28 15.87
N PRO A 509 7.67 60.11 16.44
CA PRO A 509 9.10 59.89 16.42
C PRO A 509 9.49 58.65 17.23
N TRP A 510 10.53 58.01 16.70
CA TRP A 510 11.31 56.92 17.27
C TRP A 510 11.58 57.14 18.76
N ILE A 511 11.17 56.19 19.59
CA ILE A 511 11.71 56.01 20.93
C ILE A 511 13.00 55.21 20.74
N ASP A 512 14.13 55.84 21.04
CA ASP A 512 15.41 55.16 21.27
C ASP A 512 15.24 54.28 22.50
N GLU A 513 15.24 52.96 22.32
CA GLU A 513 15.44 52.02 23.42
C GLU A 513 16.48 50.99 22.96
N GLU A 514 17.62 51.02 23.66
CA GLU A 514 18.72 50.09 23.53
C GLU A 514 18.19 48.65 23.41
N LEU A 515 18.48 48.01 22.28
CA LEU A 515 18.34 46.57 22.11
C LEU A 515 19.39 45.88 22.99
N THR A 516 19.10 45.80 24.29
CA THR A 516 19.65 44.75 25.13
C THR A 516 19.06 43.42 24.66
N ASP A 517 19.97 42.60 24.16
CA ASP A 517 19.88 41.16 24.00
C ASP A 517 18.96 40.52 25.05
N THR A 518 17.70 40.32 24.69
CA THR A 518 16.76 39.51 25.46
C THR A 518 15.95 38.67 24.48
N GLN A 519 16.31 37.39 24.47
CA GLN A 519 15.41 36.27 24.19
C GLN A 519 13.98 36.65 24.60
N ASN A 520 13.05 36.80 23.65
CA ASN A 520 11.59 36.62 23.78
C ASN A 520 10.77 37.29 22.64
N GLY A 521 11.25 37.22 21.40
CA GLY A 521 10.47 37.59 20.20
C GLY A 521 9.69 36.43 19.56
N TYR A 522 9.61 35.26 20.23
CA TYR A 522 8.99 34.04 19.72
C TYR A 522 7.48 33.89 20.03
N HIS A 523 6.83 34.90 20.63
CA HIS A 523 5.47 34.74 21.16
C HIS A 523 4.34 35.35 20.31
N LEU A 524 4.56 35.63 19.01
CA LEU A 524 3.46 35.94 18.07
C LEU A 524 3.19 34.87 17.00
N TYR A 525 3.87 33.72 17.05
CA TYR A 525 3.68 32.59 16.12
C TYR A 525 3.51 31.25 16.84
N ASP A 526 2.53 31.14 17.75
CA ASP A 526 1.96 29.86 18.18
C ASP A 526 0.45 30.00 17.98
N ASN A 527 -0.21 29.28 17.07
CA ASN A 527 -0.68 27.91 17.35
C ASN A 527 -1.28 27.24 16.10
N PHE A 528 -0.45 26.70 15.22
CA PHE A 528 -0.79 25.45 14.52
C PHE A 528 0.53 24.76 14.15
N PHE A 529 1.07 24.05 15.12
CA PHE A 529 2.27 23.25 14.96
C PHE A 529 1.97 22.07 14.02
N ASP A 530 2.62 22.06 12.87
CA ASP A 530 2.40 21.07 11.82
C ASP A 530 3.34 19.88 12.06
N LYS A 531 2.90 18.99 12.96
CA LYS A 531 3.73 17.89 13.44
C LYS A 531 4.16 16.99 12.29
N ARG A 532 3.27 16.76 11.32
CA ARG A 532 3.56 15.94 10.15
C ARG A 532 4.62 16.58 9.25
N ALA A 533 4.53 17.89 9.00
CA ALA A 533 5.54 18.60 8.22
C ALA A 533 6.92 18.54 8.90
N ASP A 534 6.97 18.72 10.22
CA ASP A 534 8.22 18.64 10.97
C ASP A 534 8.78 17.23 11.00
N GLN A 535 7.94 16.20 11.17
CA GLN A 535 8.37 14.80 11.05
C GLN A 535 9.00 14.52 9.68
N TRP A 536 8.39 15.00 8.59
CA TRP A 536 8.96 14.86 7.25
C TRP A 536 10.30 15.57 7.10
N ARG A 537 10.45 16.80 7.61
CA ARG A 537 11.74 17.51 7.61
C ARG A 537 12.83 16.71 8.31
N HIS A 538 12.53 16.14 9.49
CA HIS A 538 13.49 15.32 10.23
C HIS A 538 13.85 14.03 9.47
N ARG A 539 12.84 13.33 8.92
CA ARG A 539 13.03 12.09 8.13
C ARG A 539 13.91 12.36 6.91
N VAL A 540 13.56 13.37 6.11
CA VAL A 540 14.32 13.75 4.91
C VAL A 540 15.73 14.16 5.27
N TYR A 541 15.90 15.05 6.26
CA TYR A 541 17.23 15.46 6.70
C TYR A 541 18.09 14.27 7.12
N ALA A 542 17.56 13.35 7.94
CA ALA A 542 18.26 12.14 8.36
C ALA A 542 18.67 11.27 7.16
N GLY A 543 17.76 11.06 6.20
CA GLY A 543 18.04 10.34 4.96
C GLY A 543 19.15 11.00 4.15
N LEU A 544 19.11 12.33 3.97
CA LEU A 544 20.14 13.08 3.26
C LEU A 544 21.52 12.92 3.92
N GLN A 545 21.60 12.97 5.26
CA GLN A 545 22.86 12.75 5.97
C GLN A 545 23.40 11.33 5.74
N GLN A 546 22.53 10.33 5.63
CA GLN A 546 22.95 8.96 5.29
C GLN A 546 23.47 8.87 3.84
N LEU A 547 22.77 9.48 2.88
CA LEU A 547 23.20 9.52 1.48
C LEU A 547 24.58 10.16 1.31
N LYS A 548 24.81 11.30 1.97
CA LYS A 548 26.11 11.99 1.97
C LYS A 548 27.25 11.11 2.44
N ARG A 549 27.03 10.33 3.50
CA ARG A 549 28.07 9.47 4.09
C ARG A 549 28.52 8.37 3.14
N VAL A 550 27.64 7.85 2.29
CA VAL A 550 27.95 6.70 1.42
C VAL A 550 28.61 7.10 0.11
N ARG A 551 28.08 8.11 -0.58
CA ARG A 551 28.50 8.46 -1.96
C ARG A 551 28.91 9.93 -2.13
N GLY A 552 28.84 10.74 -1.08
CA GLY A 552 29.01 12.20 -1.19
C GLY A 552 27.74 12.89 -1.71
N GLU A 553 27.88 14.16 -2.08
CA GLU A 553 26.78 15.03 -2.50
C GLU A 553 26.37 14.79 -3.97
N GLY A 554 25.06 14.87 -4.24
CA GLY A 554 24.47 14.94 -5.58
C GLY A 554 24.60 13.69 -6.46
N GLN A 555 24.89 12.52 -5.90
CA GLN A 555 25.11 11.29 -6.70
C GLN A 555 23.82 10.59 -7.13
N VAL A 556 22.74 10.73 -6.35
CA VAL A 556 21.42 10.17 -6.69
C VAL A 556 20.41 11.31 -6.80
N ARG A 557 19.52 11.26 -7.79
CA ARG A 557 18.41 12.21 -7.86
C ARG A 557 17.39 11.85 -6.79
N LEU A 558 16.95 12.82 -6.01
CA LEU A 558 15.89 12.66 -5.02
C LEU A 558 14.91 13.81 -5.18
N MET A 559 13.62 13.51 -5.30
CA MET A 559 12.59 14.53 -5.49
C MET A 559 11.25 14.10 -4.90
N PHE A 560 10.59 15.03 -4.22
CA PHE A 560 9.17 14.94 -3.89
C PHE A 560 8.35 15.63 -4.98
N PHE A 561 7.26 15.01 -5.44
CA PHE A 561 6.51 15.55 -6.59
C PHE A 561 5.00 15.40 -6.45
N THR A 562 4.30 16.40 -6.98
CA THR A 562 2.87 16.31 -7.38
C THR A 562 2.73 16.37 -8.89
N ASP A 563 3.61 17.14 -9.56
CA ASP A 563 3.69 17.25 -11.01
C ASP A 563 4.56 16.13 -11.59
N THR A 564 3.95 15.31 -12.44
CA THR A 564 4.58 14.15 -13.08
C THR A 564 5.47 14.52 -14.26
N GLU A 565 5.28 15.69 -14.88
CA GLU A 565 6.13 16.14 -16.00
C GLU A 565 7.56 16.42 -15.51
N LEU A 566 7.72 17.03 -14.34
CA LEU A 566 9.04 17.23 -13.71
C LEU A 566 9.75 15.91 -13.43
N SER A 567 9.02 14.89 -12.99
CA SER A 567 9.58 13.55 -12.73
C SER A 567 10.03 12.87 -14.01
N LEU A 568 9.26 13.00 -15.10
CA LEU A 568 9.64 12.51 -16.43
C LEU A 568 10.91 13.21 -16.94
N GLU A 569 10.96 14.55 -16.91
CA GLU A 569 12.13 15.31 -17.34
C GLU A 569 13.38 14.94 -16.54
N SER A 570 13.26 14.87 -15.22
CA SER A 570 14.34 14.48 -14.31
C SER A 570 14.85 13.08 -14.63
N SER A 571 13.95 12.12 -14.87
CA SER A 571 14.29 10.74 -15.25
C SER A 571 15.03 10.70 -16.58
N MET A 572 14.54 11.42 -17.60
CA MET A 572 15.14 11.48 -18.93
C MET A 572 16.54 12.09 -18.92
N GLN A 573 16.75 13.13 -18.11
CA GLN A 573 18.05 13.73 -17.87
C GLN A 573 19.01 12.76 -17.17
N ALA A 574 18.54 12.04 -16.15
CA ALA A 574 19.34 11.05 -15.42
C ALA A 574 19.85 9.96 -16.35
N ILE A 575 18.96 9.37 -17.16
CA ILE A 575 19.32 8.38 -18.17
C ILE A 575 20.36 8.98 -19.13
N GLY A 576 20.09 10.18 -19.66
CA GLY A 576 21.00 10.84 -20.60
C GLY A 576 22.36 11.25 -20.03
N SER A 577 22.49 11.42 -18.71
CA SER A 577 23.77 11.67 -18.04
C SER A 577 24.55 10.39 -17.74
N ILE A 578 23.87 9.26 -17.54
CA ILE A 578 24.50 7.96 -17.23
C ILE A 578 24.96 7.26 -18.50
N THR A 579 24.30 7.50 -19.64
CA THR A 579 24.66 6.90 -20.94
C THR A 579 25.75 7.65 -21.71
N LYS A 580 26.13 8.85 -21.27
CA LYS A 580 27.25 9.62 -21.82
C LYS A 580 28.52 9.31 -21.05
#